data_AF-A0A857KU50-F1
#
_entry.id   AF-A0A857KU50-F1
#
_cell.length_a   1.000
_cell.length_b   1.000
_cell.length_c   1.000
_cell.angle_alpha   90.00
_cell.angle_beta   90.00
_cell.angle_gamma   90.00
#
_symmetry.space_group_name_H-M   'P 1'
#
loop_
_entity.id
_entity.type
_entity.pdbx_description
1 polymer ?
#
loop_
_entity_poly.entity_id
_entity_poly.type
_entity_poly.pdbx_seq_one_letter_code
_entity_poly.pdbx_strand_id
1 'polypeptide(L)'
;MTMPARRANKRGVATRESMIETAIVALATGDPAAVSGNRIAREVGVTWGAIKYQFGDIDGLWAAVLRHTAQRRGDLPATSQAGATVADRVTALVDGMLSGLGTPEALAIETLRAALPREQAELERDFPLTAAELASWKPGWDAACARAFADLAVDPERVRQVAALMPAALRGLTSERVLGTYSNLDDARAGLIGAVTVYLSA
;
A
#
# COMPACT_ATOMS: atom_id res chain seq x y z
N MET A 1 33.25 9.89 -21.30
CA MET A 1 32.79 8.60 -21.85
C MET A 1 31.47 8.28 -21.18
N THR A 2 30.37 8.64 -21.82
CA THR A 2 29.02 8.65 -21.23
C THR A 2 28.28 7.44 -21.76
N MET A 3 27.94 6.48 -20.88
CA MET A 3 27.20 5.29 -21.28
C MET A 3 25.78 5.65 -21.73
N PRO A 4 25.28 5.11 -22.85
CA PRO A 4 23.92 5.41 -23.30
C PRO A 4 22.92 4.69 -22.38
N ALA A 5 21.98 5.45 -21.82
CA ALA A 5 20.81 4.91 -21.15
C ALA A 5 20.05 3.99 -22.12
N ARG A 6 20.05 2.69 -21.83
CA ARG A 6 19.52 1.64 -22.69
C ARG A 6 18.00 1.74 -22.71
N ARG A 7 17.46 2.32 -23.79
CA ARG A 7 16.01 2.43 -24.05
C ARG A 7 15.40 1.02 -24.00
N ALA A 8 14.62 0.72 -22.96
CA ALA A 8 13.97 -0.58 -22.81
C ALA A 8 13.11 -0.87 -24.05
N ASN A 9 13.30 -2.04 -24.66
CA ASN A 9 12.48 -2.50 -25.79
C ASN A 9 11.01 -2.58 -25.36
N LYS A 10 10.07 -2.06 -26.16
CA LYS A 10 8.62 -2.12 -25.89
C LYS A 10 8.14 -3.53 -25.52
N ARG A 11 8.71 -4.58 -26.14
CA ARG A 11 8.42 -5.99 -25.77
C ARG A 11 8.89 -6.33 -24.35
N GLY A 12 10.09 -5.89 -23.97
CA GLY A 12 10.63 -6.13 -22.63
C GLY A 12 9.87 -5.41 -21.53
N VAL A 13 9.33 -4.21 -21.81
CA VAL A 13 8.44 -3.47 -20.89
C VAL A 13 7.11 -4.18 -20.70
N ALA A 14 6.46 -4.61 -21.80
CA ALA A 14 5.20 -5.37 -21.72
C ALA A 14 5.36 -6.69 -20.96
N THR A 15 6.49 -7.39 -21.14
CA THR A 15 6.81 -8.61 -20.37
C THR A 15 7.04 -8.31 -18.89
N ARG A 16 7.70 -7.19 -18.55
CA ARG A 16 7.96 -6.79 -17.16
C ARG A 16 6.69 -6.40 -16.42
N GLU A 17 5.80 -5.66 -17.07
CA GLU A 17 4.52 -5.25 -16.48
C GLU A 17 3.61 -6.46 -16.23
N SER A 18 3.48 -7.36 -17.22
CA SER A 18 2.74 -8.61 -17.06
C SER A 18 3.29 -9.48 -15.91
N MET A 19 4.61 -9.56 -15.73
CA MET A 19 5.21 -10.26 -14.58
C MET A 19 4.76 -9.66 -13.24
N ILE A 20 4.68 -8.33 -13.14
CA ILE A 20 4.23 -7.64 -11.92
C ILE A 20 2.75 -7.89 -11.66
N GLU A 21 1.91 -7.77 -12.68
CA GLU A 21 0.46 -7.99 -12.55
C GLU A 21 0.15 -9.42 -12.11
N THR A 22 0.79 -10.42 -12.69
CA THR A 22 0.62 -11.81 -12.27
C THR A 22 1.13 -12.04 -10.85
N ALA A 23 2.26 -11.42 -10.46
CA ALA A 23 2.74 -11.49 -9.08
C ALA A 23 1.74 -10.88 -8.09
N ILE A 24 1.09 -9.75 -8.45
CA ILE A 24 0.02 -9.15 -7.64
C ILE A 24 -1.14 -10.13 -7.47
N VAL A 25 -1.62 -10.74 -8.57
CA VAL A 25 -2.73 -11.72 -8.51
C VAL A 25 -2.36 -12.92 -7.63
N ALA A 26 -1.14 -13.44 -7.74
CA ALA A 26 -0.66 -14.54 -6.93
C ALA A 26 -0.60 -14.19 -5.44
N LEU A 27 -0.01 -13.04 -5.10
CA LEU A 27 0.11 -12.57 -3.72
C LEU A 27 -1.26 -12.25 -3.10
N ALA A 28 -2.19 -11.69 -3.88
CA ALA A 28 -3.53 -11.35 -3.42
C ALA A 28 -4.35 -12.55 -2.92
N THR A 29 -3.93 -13.78 -3.22
CA THR A 29 -4.55 -15.00 -2.69
C THR A 29 -4.37 -15.16 -1.17
N GLY A 30 -3.38 -14.48 -0.57
CA GLY A 30 -3.05 -14.64 0.84
C GLY A 30 -2.27 -15.91 1.19
N ASP A 31 -1.96 -16.77 0.20
CA ASP A 31 -1.18 -17.99 0.41
C ASP A 31 0.28 -17.62 0.77
N PRO A 32 0.79 -17.99 1.95
CA PRO A 32 2.18 -17.71 2.34
C PRO A 32 3.20 -18.26 1.34
N ALA A 33 2.88 -19.38 0.67
CA ALA A 33 3.74 -19.97 -0.33
C ALA A 33 3.76 -19.20 -1.66
N ALA A 34 2.89 -18.19 -1.85
CA ALA A 34 2.91 -17.28 -3.00
C ALA A 34 4.12 -16.33 -2.98
N VAL A 35 4.74 -16.11 -1.81
CA VAL A 35 5.94 -15.27 -1.65
C VAL A 35 7.23 -16.03 -2.01
N SER A 36 7.20 -16.76 -3.12
CA SER A 36 8.32 -17.55 -3.62
C SER A 36 8.62 -17.19 -5.07
N GLY A 37 9.85 -16.71 -5.33
CA GLY A 37 10.28 -16.33 -6.67
C GLY A 37 10.15 -17.45 -7.72
N ASN A 38 10.39 -18.70 -7.32
CA ASN A 38 10.22 -19.86 -8.21
C ASN A 38 8.76 -20.15 -8.52
N ARG A 39 7.86 -19.99 -7.55
CA ARG A 39 6.42 -20.18 -7.76
C ARG A 39 5.87 -19.07 -8.68
N ILE A 40 6.21 -17.82 -8.42
CA ILE A 40 5.80 -16.70 -9.27
C ILE A 40 6.32 -16.88 -10.69
N ALA A 41 7.59 -17.26 -10.87
CA ALA A 41 8.13 -17.54 -12.19
C ALA A 41 7.28 -18.59 -12.94
N ARG A 42 6.91 -19.69 -12.25
CA ARG A 42 6.03 -20.72 -12.81
C ARG A 42 4.63 -20.19 -13.14
N GLU A 43 4.02 -19.40 -12.27
CA GLU A 43 2.67 -18.84 -12.48
C GLU A 43 2.63 -17.80 -13.61
N VAL A 44 3.69 -17.02 -13.76
CA VAL A 44 3.88 -16.10 -14.89
C VAL A 44 4.20 -16.86 -16.19
N GLY A 45 4.66 -18.12 -16.10
CA GLY A 45 5.10 -18.91 -17.25
C GLY A 45 6.50 -18.53 -17.76
N VAL A 46 7.36 -18.00 -16.90
CA VAL A 46 8.75 -17.64 -17.20
C VAL A 46 9.74 -18.42 -16.36
N THR A 47 11.02 -18.41 -16.76
CA THR A 47 12.08 -18.98 -15.93
C THR A 47 12.50 -18.00 -14.83
N TRP A 48 13.07 -18.53 -13.74
CA TRP A 48 13.69 -17.70 -12.70
C TRP A 48 14.79 -16.77 -13.26
N GLY A 49 15.53 -17.23 -14.27
CA GLY A 49 16.52 -16.41 -14.97
C GLY A 49 15.91 -15.18 -15.67
N ALA A 50 14.69 -15.30 -16.20
CA ALA A 50 13.98 -14.17 -16.81
C ALA A 50 13.54 -13.13 -15.76
N ILE A 51 13.11 -13.58 -14.57
CA ILE A 51 12.81 -12.69 -13.44
C ILE A 51 14.08 -11.95 -13.01
N LYS A 52 15.19 -12.66 -12.78
CA LYS A 52 16.49 -12.05 -12.46
C LYS A 52 16.96 -11.06 -13.51
N TYR A 53 16.73 -11.34 -14.79
CA TYR A 53 17.07 -10.40 -15.86
C TYR A 53 16.27 -9.09 -15.78
N GLN A 54 14.99 -9.15 -15.39
CA GLN A 54 14.10 -7.99 -15.36
C GLN A 54 14.15 -7.19 -14.04
N PHE A 55 14.44 -7.88 -12.94
CA PHE A 55 14.32 -7.34 -11.58
C PHE A 55 15.60 -7.47 -10.75
N GLY A 56 16.64 -8.15 -11.26
CA GLY A 56 17.87 -8.47 -10.52
C GLY A 56 17.71 -9.73 -9.67
N ASP A 57 16.78 -9.69 -8.72
CA ASP A 57 16.48 -10.77 -7.80
C ASP A 57 15.03 -10.68 -7.27
N ILE A 58 14.77 -11.34 -6.13
CA ILE A 58 13.44 -11.35 -5.50
C ILE A 58 13.11 -10.00 -4.84
N ASP A 59 14.10 -9.32 -4.25
CA ASP A 59 13.93 -8.00 -3.63
C ASP A 59 13.54 -6.96 -4.68
N GLY A 60 14.21 -6.97 -5.84
CA GLY A 60 13.84 -6.08 -6.94
C GLY A 60 12.46 -6.36 -7.53
N LEU A 61 11.97 -7.61 -7.49
CA LEU A 61 10.60 -7.94 -7.90
C LEU A 61 9.59 -7.38 -6.88
N TRP A 62 9.83 -7.58 -5.60
CA TRP A 62 8.99 -7.05 -4.51
C TRP A 62 8.93 -5.54 -4.52
N ALA A 63 10.06 -4.86 -4.65
CA ALA A 63 10.11 -3.42 -4.83
C ALA A 63 9.29 -2.96 -6.05
N ALA A 64 9.37 -3.69 -7.18
CA ALA A 64 8.59 -3.36 -8.37
C ALA A 64 7.08 -3.57 -8.18
N VAL A 65 6.67 -4.64 -7.49
CA VAL A 65 5.27 -4.89 -7.11
C VAL A 65 4.76 -3.76 -6.22
N LEU A 66 5.49 -3.44 -5.15
CA LEU A 66 5.16 -2.34 -4.23
C LEU A 66 5.01 -1.02 -4.99
N ARG A 67 5.96 -0.67 -5.86
CA ARG A 67 5.91 0.55 -6.66
C ARG A 67 4.70 0.58 -7.59
N HIS A 68 4.38 -0.52 -8.27
CA HIS A 68 3.21 -0.61 -9.15
C HIS A 68 1.91 -0.41 -8.37
N THR A 69 1.77 -1.08 -7.21
CA THR A 69 0.58 -0.91 -6.36
C THR A 69 0.44 0.51 -5.80
N ALA A 70 1.55 1.20 -5.50
CA ALA A 70 1.53 2.58 -5.03
C ALA A 70 1.07 3.55 -6.13
N GLN A 71 1.54 3.35 -7.38
CA GLN A 71 1.12 4.16 -8.53
C GLN A 71 -0.39 4.06 -8.81
N ARG A 72 -0.99 2.88 -8.62
CA ARG A 72 -2.43 2.66 -8.83
C ARG A 72 -3.32 3.20 -7.70
N ARG A 73 -2.79 3.30 -6.48
CA ARG A 73 -3.50 3.89 -5.33
C ARG A 73 -3.72 5.40 -5.49
N GLY A 74 -2.97 6.06 -6.38
CA GLY A 74 -3.10 7.50 -6.63
C GLY A 74 -2.85 8.35 -5.39
N ASP A 75 -3.30 9.60 -5.44
CA ASP A 75 -3.22 10.57 -4.35
C ASP A 75 -4.33 10.36 -3.31
N LEU A 76 -4.54 9.14 -2.82
CA LEU A 76 -5.43 8.92 -1.66
C LEU A 76 -4.89 9.75 -0.46
N PRO A 77 -5.65 10.70 0.13
CA PRO A 77 -6.99 11.18 -0.20
C PRO A 77 -7.01 12.62 -0.78
N ALA A 78 -7.19 12.76 -2.09
CA ALA A 78 -7.55 14.00 -2.76
C ALA A 78 -8.78 13.67 -3.62
N THR A 79 -9.97 14.05 -3.20
CA THR A 79 -10.45 15.42 -3.29
C THR A 79 -11.23 15.84 -2.05
N SER A 80 -10.75 16.82 -1.27
CA SER A 80 -11.64 17.54 -0.37
C SER A 80 -12.55 18.42 -1.23
N GLN A 81 -13.85 18.18 -1.15
CA GLN A 81 -14.82 19.05 -1.80
C GLN A 81 -14.80 20.41 -1.07
N ALA A 82 -14.79 21.52 -1.81
CA ALA A 82 -14.83 22.85 -1.21
C ALA A 82 -16.05 22.96 -0.28
N GLY A 83 -15.82 23.39 0.97
CA GLY A 83 -16.87 23.50 1.99
C GLY A 83 -17.16 22.22 2.79
N ALA A 84 -16.45 21.11 2.54
CA ALA A 84 -16.60 19.88 3.33
C ALA A 84 -16.11 20.07 4.77
N THR A 85 -16.90 19.60 5.74
CA THR A 85 -16.59 19.66 7.19
C THR A 85 -15.50 18.67 7.60
N VAL A 86 -14.98 18.78 8.83
CA VAL A 86 -14.05 17.78 9.39
C VAL A 86 -14.64 16.36 9.30
N ALA A 87 -15.92 16.20 9.65
CA ALA A 87 -16.61 14.91 9.61
C ALA A 87 -16.68 14.32 8.20
N ASP A 88 -17.00 15.15 7.19
CA ASP A 88 -17.06 14.72 5.80
C ASP A 88 -15.70 14.22 5.32
N ARG A 89 -14.62 14.92 5.68
CA ARG A 89 -13.26 14.56 5.25
C ARG A 89 -12.73 13.32 5.96
N VAL A 90 -13.02 13.15 7.24
CA VAL A 90 -12.69 11.93 7.98
C VAL A 90 -13.46 10.75 7.40
N THR A 91 -14.75 10.92 7.08
CA THR A 91 -15.57 9.88 6.45
C THR A 91 -15.00 9.49 5.08
N ALA A 92 -14.72 10.47 4.22
CA ALA A 92 -14.14 10.22 2.89
C ALA A 92 -12.77 9.53 2.97
N LEU A 93 -11.94 9.92 3.96
CA LEU A 93 -10.65 9.26 4.22
C LEU A 93 -10.82 7.80 4.61
N VAL A 94 -11.70 7.53 5.59
CA VAL A 94 -11.98 6.17 6.07
C VAL A 94 -12.52 5.30 4.94
N ASP A 95 -13.48 5.79 4.17
CA ASP A 95 -14.11 5.04 3.08
C ASP A 95 -13.18 4.78 1.91
N GLY A 96 -12.41 5.80 1.51
CA GLY A 96 -11.40 5.67 0.47
C GLY A 96 -10.34 4.63 0.85
N MET A 97 -9.91 4.62 2.11
CA MET A 97 -8.96 3.62 2.59
C MET A 97 -9.58 2.22 2.72
N LEU A 98 -10.79 2.09 3.29
CA LEU A 98 -11.44 0.78 3.45
C LEU A 98 -11.75 0.13 2.10
N SER A 99 -12.25 0.90 1.13
CA SER A 99 -12.45 0.42 -0.24
C SER A 99 -11.13 0.00 -0.88
N GLY A 100 -10.07 0.80 -0.71
CA GLY A 100 -8.73 0.49 -1.20
C GLY A 100 -8.11 -0.76 -0.58
N LEU A 101 -8.38 -1.04 0.71
CA LEU A 101 -7.85 -2.22 1.40
C LEU A 101 -8.45 -3.54 0.90
N GLY A 102 -9.58 -3.50 0.19
CA GLY A 102 -10.20 -4.69 -0.41
C GLY A 102 -9.66 -5.06 -1.79
N THR A 103 -8.78 -4.27 -2.40
CA THR A 103 -8.30 -4.54 -3.76
C THR A 103 -7.21 -5.63 -3.77
N PRO A 104 -7.02 -6.34 -4.91
CA PRO A 104 -5.93 -7.31 -5.05
C PRO A 104 -4.54 -6.73 -4.74
N GLU A 105 -4.30 -5.47 -5.10
CA GLU A 105 -3.07 -4.75 -4.80
C GLU A 105 -2.84 -4.59 -3.29
N ALA A 106 -3.88 -4.21 -2.54
CA ALA A 106 -3.80 -4.10 -1.10
C ALA A 106 -3.52 -5.44 -0.44
N LEU A 107 -4.26 -6.48 -0.83
CA LEU A 107 -4.05 -7.84 -0.33
C LEU A 107 -2.62 -8.33 -0.62
N ALA A 108 -2.12 -8.10 -1.84
CA ALA A 108 -0.77 -8.47 -2.22
C ALA A 108 0.31 -7.82 -1.32
N ILE A 109 0.13 -6.54 -0.96
CA ILE A 109 1.04 -5.84 -0.05
C ILE A 109 0.98 -6.45 1.36
N GLU A 110 -0.21 -6.77 1.86
CA GLU A 110 -0.35 -7.35 3.19
C GLU A 110 0.27 -8.75 3.27
N THR A 111 0.08 -9.58 2.24
CA THR A 111 0.77 -10.88 2.11
C THR A 111 2.28 -10.72 2.05
N LEU A 112 2.78 -9.75 1.28
CA LEU A 112 4.21 -9.45 1.20
C LEU A 112 4.75 -9.01 2.57
N ARG A 113 4.10 -8.07 3.24
CA ARG A 113 4.49 -7.59 4.58
C ARG A 113 4.48 -8.69 5.62
N ALA A 114 3.53 -9.62 5.55
CA ALA A 114 3.45 -10.75 6.47
C ALA A 114 4.62 -11.74 6.30
N ALA A 115 5.19 -11.84 5.10
CA ALA A 115 6.30 -12.74 4.78
C ALA A 115 7.69 -12.11 4.90
N LEU A 116 7.78 -10.77 4.91
CA LEU A 116 9.03 -10.04 5.07
C LEU A 116 9.50 -9.99 6.54
N PRO A 117 10.79 -9.73 6.79
CA PRO A 117 11.30 -9.50 8.14
C PRO A 117 10.51 -8.41 8.87
N ARG A 118 10.15 -8.66 10.13
CA ARG A 118 9.36 -7.72 10.95
C ARG A 118 10.23 -6.60 11.51
N GLU A 119 11.49 -6.91 11.81
CA GLU A 119 12.44 -5.92 12.30
C GLU A 119 12.94 -5.06 11.15
N GLN A 120 12.83 -3.73 11.32
CA GLN A 120 13.20 -2.78 10.27
C GLN A 120 14.66 -2.95 9.83
N ALA A 121 15.58 -3.14 10.79
CA ALA A 121 17.00 -3.30 10.49
C ALA A 121 17.28 -4.58 9.68
N GLU A 122 16.54 -5.67 9.93
CA GLU A 122 16.65 -6.89 9.14
C GLU A 122 16.05 -6.72 7.74
N LEU A 123 14.90 -6.05 7.65
CA LEU A 123 14.26 -5.74 6.38
C LEU A 123 15.18 -4.89 5.49
N GLU A 124 15.80 -3.85 6.04
CA GLU A 124 16.72 -2.97 5.30
C GLU A 124 18.00 -3.69 4.88
N ARG A 125 18.48 -4.65 5.68
CA ARG A 125 19.66 -5.47 5.36
C ARG A 125 19.36 -6.49 4.26
N ASP A 126 18.25 -7.22 4.38
CA ASP A 126 17.95 -8.40 3.55
C ASP A 126 17.15 -8.05 2.30
N PHE A 127 16.38 -6.96 2.33
CA PHE A 127 15.52 -6.47 1.24
C PHE A 127 15.62 -4.94 1.07
N PRO A 128 16.81 -4.39 0.78
CA PRO A 128 17.04 -2.94 0.74
C PRO A 128 16.16 -2.19 -0.27
N LEU A 129 15.83 -2.79 -1.42
CA LEU A 129 14.97 -2.15 -2.41
C LEU A 129 13.52 -2.09 -1.92
N THR A 130 13.02 -3.21 -1.40
CA THR A 130 11.67 -3.29 -0.82
C THR A 130 11.51 -2.34 0.36
N ALA A 131 12.50 -2.29 1.25
CA ALA A 131 12.51 -1.37 2.39
C ALA A 131 12.45 0.09 1.94
N ALA A 132 13.26 0.46 0.94
CA ALA A 132 13.27 1.81 0.39
C ALA A 132 11.92 2.20 -0.24
N GLU A 133 11.26 1.28 -0.96
CA GLU A 133 9.92 1.52 -1.50
C GLU A 133 8.90 1.77 -0.38
N LEU A 134 8.86 0.91 0.64
CA LEU A 134 7.93 1.07 1.77
C LEU A 134 8.16 2.39 2.50
N ALA A 135 9.43 2.76 2.75
CA ALA A 135 9.80 4.01 3.40
C ALA A 135 9.38 5.24 2.58
N SER A 136 9.44 5.14 1.25
CA SER A 136 9.09 6.25 0.35
C SER A 136 7.61 6.67 0.41
N TRP A 137 6.72 5.80 0.88
CA TRP A 137 5.28 6.06 0.90
C TRP A 137 4.86 7.01 2.02
N LYS A 138 5.56 6.97 3.16
CA LYS A 138 5.16 7.73 4.35
C LYS A 138 5.14 9.25 4.11
N PRO A 139 6.18 9.87 3.52
CA PRO A 139 6.15 11.30 3.23
C PRO A 139 5.00 11.70 2.29
N GLY A 140 4.70 10.88 1.28
CA GLY A 140 3.60 11.12 0.36
C GLY A 140 2.24 11.07 1.07
N TRP A 141 2.05 10.07 1.93
CA TRP A 141 0.86 9.91 2.76
C TRP A 141 0.65 11.08 3.73
N ASP A 142 1.70 11.44 4.49
CA ASP A 142 1.62 12.56 5.44
C ASP A 142 1.29 13.87 4.71
N ALA A 143 1.90 14.11 3.55
CA ALA A 143 1.61 15.28 2.73
C ALA A 143 0.18 15.28 2.16
N ALA A 144 -0.33 14.11 1.75
CA ALA A 144 -1.70 13.98 1.26
C ALA A 144 -2.72 14.25 2.38
N CYS A 145 -2.52 13.70 3.58
CA CYS A 145 -3.33 14.02 4.75
C CYS A 145 -3.26 15.51 5.11
N ALA A 146 -2.06 16.11 5.15
CA ALA A 146 -1.92 17.54 5.43
C ALA A 146 -2.72 18.39 4.42
N ARG A 147 -2.62 18.09 3.12
CA ARG A 147 -3.41 18.77 2.08
C ARG A 147 -4.91 18.57 2.28
N ALA A 148 -5.34 17.36 2.62
CA ALA A 148 -6.74 17.02 2.79
C ALA A 148 -7.42 17.77 3.94
N PHE A 149 -6.69 18.38 4.87
CA PHE A 149 -7.25 19.16 5.98
C PHE A 149 -6.79 20.63 6.02
N ALA A 150 -6.02 21.08 5.02
CA ALA A 150 -5.28 22.36 5.07
C ALA A 150 -6.15 23.63 5.19
N ASP A 151 -7.38 23.60 4.67
CA ASP A 151 -8.34 24.71 4.70
C ASP A 151 -9.34 24.61 5.87
N LEU A 152 -9.16 23.65 6.78
CA LEU A 152 -9.91 23.56 8.02
C LEU A 152 -9.07 24.09 9.19
N ALA A 153 -9.73 24.67 10.19
CA ALA A 153 -9.09 25.14 11.42
C ALA A 153 -8.78 23.97 12.38
N VAL A 154 -7.92 23.04 11.94
CA VAL A 154 -7.49 21.87 12.72
C VAL A 154 -5.99 21.95 13.03
N ASP A 155 -5.58 21.39 14.17
CA ASP A 155 -4.18 21.31 14.56
C ASP A 155 -3.38 20.37 13.62
N PRO A 156 -2.33 20.85 12.94
CA PRO A 156 -1.50 20.03 12.06
C PRO A 156 -0.82 18.84 12.75
N GLU A 157 -0.54 18.92 14.06
CA GLU A 157 0.00 17.78 14.82
C GLU A 157 -1.04 16.66 14.95
N ARG A 158 -2.29 17.02 15.23
CA ARG A 158 -3.38 16.05 15.30
C ARG A 158 -3.65 15.39 13.96
N VAL A 159 -3.54 16.15 12.85
CA VAL A 159 -3.61 15.59 11.50
C VAL A 159 -2.51 14.55 11.27
N ARG A 160 -1.26 14.82 11.70
CA ARG A 160 -0.16 13.85 11.60
C ARG A 160 -0.41 12.58 12.43
N GLN A 161 -0.94 12.74 13.64
CA GLN A 161 -1.24 11.61 14.52
C GLN A 161 -2.37 10.75 13.98
N VAL A 162 -3.42 11.37 13.43
CA VAL A 162 -4.48 10.66 12.69
C VAL A 162 -3.89 9.94 11.49
N ALA A 163 -3.08 10.62 10.66
CA ALA A 163 -2.43 10.01 9.51
C ALA A 163 -1.59 8.78 9.89
N ALA A 164 -0.87 8.81 11.01
CA ALA A 164 -0.12 7.66 11.52
C ALA A 164 -1.03 6.50 12.00
N LEU A 165 -2.16 6.82 12.62
CA LEU A 165 -3.11 5.85 13.17
C LEU A 165 -3.94 5.14 12.10
N MET A 166 -4.45 5.89 11.11
CA MET A 166 -5.47 5.40 10.18
C MET A 166 -5.11 4.08 9.48
N PRO A 167 -3.90 3.88 8.92
CA PRO A 167 -3.57 2.64 8.25
C PRO A 167 -3.64 1.41 9.16
N ALA A 168 -3.21 1.55 10.42
CA ALA A 168 -3.24 0.44 11.38
C ALA A 168 -4.68 0.13 11.82
N ALA A 169 -5.45 1.15 12.16
CA ALA A 169 -6.85 0.99 12.59
C ALA A 169 -7.70 0.30 11.51
N LEU A 170 -7.59 0.75 10.26
CA LEU A 170 -8.40 0.21 9.16
C LEU A 170 -7.96 -1.19 8.73
N ARG A 171 -6.65 -1.50 8.78
CA ARG A 171 -6.19 -2.89 8.59
C ARG A 171 -6.75 -3.82 9.67
N GLY A 172 -6.79 -3.37 10.92
CA GLY A 172 -7.42 -4.12 12.02
C GLY A 172 -8.89 -4.43 11.73
N LEU A 173 -9.68 -3.44 11.33
CA LEU A 173 -11.09 -3.63 10.96
C LEU A 173 -11.25 -4.60 9.78
N THR A 174 -10.38 -4.53 8.77
CA THR A 174 -10.40 -5.45 7.64
C THR A 174 -10.02 -6.88 8.06
N SER A 175 -9.04 -7.03 8.96
CA SER A 175 -8.65 -8.33 9.52
C SER A 175 -9.79 -8.99 10.30
N GLU A 176 -10.49 -8.23 11.16
CA GLU A 176 -11.64 -8.72 11.92
C GLU A 176 -12.76 -9.25 11.01
N ARG A 177 -12.95 -8.64 9.83
CA ARG A 177 -13.92 -9.12 8.84
C ARG A 177 -13.57 -10.51 8.31
N VAL A 178 -12.28 -10.78 8.08
CA VAL A 178 -11.80 -12.07 7.56
C VAL A 178 -11.83 -13.15 8.63
N LEU A 179 -11.56 -12.79 9.89
CA LEU A 179 -11.50 -13.73 11.01
C LEU A 179 -12.87 -14.15 11.56
N GLY A 180 -13.97 -13.56 11.05
CA GLY A 180 -15.32 -13.89 11.50
C GLY A 180 -15.64 -13.30 12.87
N THR A 181 -15.51 -11.98 13.01
CA THR A 181 -15.79 -11.26 14.26
C THR A 181 -17.28 -11.26 14.66
N TYR A 182 -17.53 -11.24 15.98
CA TYR A 182 -18.87 -11.06 16.55
C TYR A 182 -19.27 -9.58 16.68
N SER A 183 -18.33 -8.66 16.44
CA SER A 183 -18.58 -7.22 16.53
C SER A 183 -19.25 -6.69 15.26
N ASN A 184 -20.12 -5.70 15.41
CA ASN A 184 -20.66 -5.00 14.25
C ASN A 184 -19.59 -4.06 13.68
N LEU A 185 -19.03 -4.42 12.52
CA LEU A 185 -17.96 -3.64 11.88
C LEU A 185 -18.43 -2.29 11.32
N ASP A 186 -19.72 -2.13 11.05
CA ASP A 186 -20.29 -0.84 10.67
C ASP A 186 -20.33 0.12 11.86
N ASP A 187 -20.67 -0.39 13.05
CA ASP A 187 -20.60 0.38 14.30
C ASP A 187 -19.16 0.75 14.65
N ALA A 188 -18.21 -0.17 14.45
CA ALA A 188 -16.79 0.10 14.68
C ALA A 188 -16.25 1.17 13.71
N ARG A 189 -16.66 1.12 12.43
CA ARG A 189 -16.34 2.16 11.44
C ARG A 189 -16.93 3.51 11.83
N ALA A 190 -18.20 3.56 12.22
CA ALA A 190 -18.86 4.79 12.65
C ALA A 190 -18.21 5.38 13.91
N GLY A 191 -17.85 4.53 14.88
CA GLY A 191 -17.13 4.91 16.08
C GLY A 191 -15.76 5.50 15.79
N LEU A 192 -14.99 4.90 14.87
CA LEU A 192 -13.69 5.44 14.45
C LEU A 192 -13.84 6.83 13.81
N ILE A 193 -14.79 7.01 12.90
CA ILE A 193 -15.08 8.30 12.26
C ILE A 193 -15.43 9.36 13.32
N GLY A 194 -16.34 9.02 14.24
CA GLY A 194 -16.76 9.93 15.31
C GLY A 194 -15.59 10.33 16.23
N ALA A 195 -14.80 9.36 16.67
CA ALA A 195 -13.65 9.60 17.55
C ALA A 195 -12.60 10.52 16.89
N VAL A 196 -12.24 10.23 15.63
CA VAL A 196 -11.27 11.04 14.87
C VAL A 196 -11.83 12.45 14.60
N THR A 197 -13.12 12.57 14.29
CA THR A 197 -13.76 13.88 14.06
C THR A 197 -13.69 14.75 15.31
N VAL A 198 -14.07 14.21 16.47
CA VAL A 198 -13.99 14.93 17.75
C VAL A 198 -12.54 15.30 18.05
N TYR A 199 -11.61 14.37 17.85
CA TYR A 199 -10.19 14.60 18.08
C TYR A 199 -9.60 15.72 17.21
N LEU A 200 -10.00 15.82 15.95
CA LEU A 200 -9.54 16.89 15.06
C LEU A 200 -10.24 18.23 15.31
N SER A 201 -11.42 18.22 15.92
CA SER A 201 -12.24 19.43 16.15
C SER A 201 -12.04 20.08 17.52
N ALA A 202 -11.38 19.40 18.45
CA ALA A 202 -11.03 19.93 19.77
C ALA A 202 -9.78 20.84 19.74
#